data_AF-A0A2E3JCY2-F1
#
_entry.id   AF-A0A2E3JCY2-F1
#
_cell.length_a   1.000
_cell.length_b   1.000
_cell.length_c   1.000
_cell.angle_alpha   90.00
_cell.angle_beta   90.00
_cell.angle_gamma   90.00
#
_symmetry.space_group_name_H-M   'P 1'
#
loop_
_entity.id
_entity.type
_entity.pdbx_description
1 polymer ?
#
loop_
_entity_poly.entity_id
_entity_poly.type
_entity_poly.pdbx_seq_one_letter_code
_entity_poly.pdbx_strand_id
1 'polypeptide(L)'
;MLLSSSSAAIDESIKVSEAVNGNGLDAGVPYSEQLIAFTEAAHRVDETLPVARENLIAVVGEEGMVDAAITAAVFRSLNIAADSSGIRIDDEWEEIAAHLAMETAANEFPTAANSPNIENLIHSINNG
;
A
#
# COMPACT_ATOMS: atom_id res chain seq x y z
N MET A 1 -2.70 -4.90 -11.81
CA MET A 1 -4.17 -4.85 -11.60
C MET A 1 -4.45 -3.67 -10.69
N LEU A 2 -5.17 -2.66 -11.17
CA LEU A 2 -5.45 -1.46 -10.40
C LEU A 2 -6.69 -1.68 -9.54
N LEU A 3 -6.55 -1.51 -8.23
CA LEU A 3 -7.66 -1.68 -7.26
C LEU A 3 -8.81 -0.70 -7.54
N SER A 4 -8.51 0.49 -8.08
CA SER A 4 -9.49 1.48 -8.54
C SER A 4 -10.34 1.02 -9.73
N SER A 5 -9.81 0.14 -10.59
CA SER A 5 -10.59 -0.48 -11.66
C SER A 5 -11.47 -1.63 -11.14
N SER A 6 -11.12 -2.22 -9.99
CA SER A 6 -11.91 -3.27 -9.35
C SER A 6 -13.06 -2.71 -8.50
N SER A 7 -12.91 -1.53 -7.89
CA SER A 7 -13.98 -0.88 -7.12
C SER A 7 -15.17 -0.43 -8.00
N ALA A 8 -14.89 -0.05 -9.25
CA ALA A 8 -15.93 0.26 -10.25
C ALA A 8 -16.82 -0.96 -10.62
N ALA A 9 -16.36 -2.18 -10.38
CA ALA A 9 -17.11 -3.40 -10.68
C ALA A 9 -18.11 -3.80 -9.57
N ILE A 10 -17.97 -3.23 -8.36
CA ILE A 10 -18.78 -3.57 -7.18
C ILE A 10 -19.67 -2.42 -6.68
N ASP A 11 -19.72 -1.28 -7.39
CA ASP A 11 -20.47 -0.07 -7.00
C ASP A 11 -20.14 0.43 -5.57
N GLU A 12 -18.90 0.20 -5.12
CA GLU A 12 -18.40 0.71 -3.84
C GLU A 12 -17.28 1.73 -4.07
N SER A 13 -17.48 2.95 -3.56
CA SER A 13 -16.44 3.98 -3.57
C SER A 13 -15.43 3.73 -2.44
N ILE A 14 -14.46 2.86 -2.67
CA ILE A 14 -13.36 2.62 -1.73
C ILE A 14 -12.40 3.83 -1.77
N LYS A 15 -12.29 4.55 -0.64
CA LYS A 15 -11.32 5.63 -0.48
C LYS A 15 -9.95 5.05 -0.14
N VAL A 16 -9.19 4.68 -1.19
CA VAL A 16 -7.85 4.08 -1.05
C VAL A 16 -6.89 4.99 -0.29
N SER A 17 -7.04 6.32 -0.42
CA SER A 17 -6.23 7.31 0.29
C SER A 17 -6.26 7.18 1.83
N GLU A 18 -7.39 6.77 2.41
CA GLU A 18 -7.54 6.63 3.87
C GLU A 18 -6.75 5.43 4.41
N ALA A 19 -6.72 4.33 3.65
CA ALA A 19 -5.93 3.14 4.00
C ALA A 19 -4.43 3.44 4.03
N VAL A 20 -3.95 4.34 3.16
CA VAL A 20 -2.53 4.69 3.08
C VAL A 20 -2.11 5.67 4.19
N ASN A 21 -3.04 6.49 4.69
CA ASN A 21 -2.81 7.35 5.86
C ASN A 21 -2.92 6.60 7.21
N GLY A 22 -3.12 5.28 7.19
CA GLY A 22 -3.26 4.47 8.40
C GLY A 22 -4.63 4.57 9.08
N ASN A 23 -5.62 5.23 8.45
CA ASN A 23 -6.98 5.34 8.95
C ASN A 23 -7.89 4.35 8.20
N GLY A 24 -7.98 3.12 8.70
CA GLY A 24 -8.74 2.06 8.06
C GLY A 24 -10.27 2.25 8.08
N LEU A 25 -10.81 3.21 8.84
CA LEU A 25 -12.23 3.30 9.18
C LEU A 25 -13.17 3.47 7.97
N ASP A 26 -12.70 4.07 6.88
CA ASP A 26 -13.48 4.35 5.66
C ASP A 26 -13.04 3.50 4.44
N ALA A 27 -12.17 2.51 4.64
CA ALA A 27 -11.63 1.70 3.54
C ALA A 27 -12.60 0.63 3.01
N GLY A 28 -13.75 0.42 3.67
CA GLY A 28 -14.69 -0.66 3.32
C GLY A 28 -14.17 -2.08 3.62
N VAL A 29 -12.99 -2.20 4.23
CA VAL A 29 -12.36 -3.48 4.57
C VAL A 29 -12.63 -3.82 6.04
N PRO A 30 -13.24 -4.97 6.36
CA PRO A 30 -13.41 -5.42 7.73
C PRO A 30 -12.06 -5.50 8.46
N TYR A 31 -12.01 -5.01 9.71
CA TYR A 31 -10.82 -5.06 10.57
C TYR A 31 -9.58 -4.37 9.99
N SER A 32 -9.80 -3.37 9.13
CA SER A 32 -8.76 -2.60 8.45
C SER A 32 -7.71 -2.01 9.39
N GLU A 33 -8.11 -1.48 10.55
CA GLU A 33 -7.15 -0.95 11.55
C GLU A 33 -6.19 -2.04 12.05
N GLN A 34 -6.70 -3.23 12.38
CA GLN A 34 -5.89 -4.33 12.86
C GLN A 34 -5.00 -4.89 11.74
N LEU A 35 -5.49 -4.95 10.51
CA LEU A 35 -4.73 -5.37 9.33
C LEU A 35 -3.58 -4.40 9.02
N ILE A 36 -3.84 -3.10 9.06
CA ILE A 36 -2.83 -2.05 8.86
C ILE A 36 -1.79 -2.14 9.98
N ALA A 37 -2.22 -2.13 11.25
CA ALA A 37 -1.32 -2.18 12.39
C ALA A 37 -0.42 -3.41 12.37
N PHE A 38 -0.97 -4.58 12.02
CA PHE A 38 -0.19 -5.81 11.87
C PHE A 38 0.80 -5.72 10.71
N THR A 39 0.38 -5.25 9.55
CA THR A 39 1.24 -5.14 8.35
C THR A 39 2.41 -4.17 8.60
N GLU A 40 2.13 -3.02 9.20
CA GLU A 40 3.12 -2.02 9.61
C GLU A 40 4.16 -2.59 10.59
N ALA A 41 3.69 -3.26 11.65
CA ALA A 41 4.56 -3.88 12.64
C ALA A 41 5.37 -5.06 12.03
N ALA A 42 4.76 -5.82 11.12
CA ALA A 42 5.44 -6.92 10.42
C ALA A 42 6.48 -6.43 9.42
N HIS A 43 6.27 -5.25 8.82
CA HIS A 43 7.25 -4.62 7.94
C HIS A 43 8.47 -4.09 8.71
N ARG A 44 8.23 -3.42 9.85
CA ARG A 44 9.31 -2.88 10.72
C ARG A 44 10.02 -3.95 11.54
N VAL A 45 9.32 -5.04 11.87
CA VAL A 45 9.81 -6.10 12.76
C VAL A 45 10.27 -5.51 14.11
N ASP A 46 9.42 -4.65 14.68
CA ASP A 46 9.70 -3.96 15.94
C ASP A 46 8.94 -4.60 17.13
N GLU A 47 9.05 -3.97 18.30
CA GLU A 47 8.42 -4.42 19.55
C GLU A 47 6.88 -4.41 19.52
N THR A 48 6.26 -3.75 18.54
CA THR A 48 4.80 -3.69 18.42
C THR A 48 4.22 -4.95 17.75
N LEU A 49 5.05 -5.74 17.06
CA LEU A 49 4.63 -6.90 16.30
C LEU A 49 3.90 -7.97 17.13
N PRO A 50 4.35 -8.37 18.33
CA PRO A 50 3.61 -9.35 19.14
C PRO A 50 2.21 -8.87 19.48
N VAL A 51 2.06 -7.61 19.87
CA VAL A 51 0.76 -7.03 20.24
C VAL A 51 -0.17 -6.92 19.02
N ALA A 52 0.35 -6.44 17.89
CA ALA A 52 -0.43 -6.31 16.66
C ALA A 52 -0.88 -7.69 16.13
N ARG A 53 -0.04 -8.72 16.28
CA ARG A 53 -0.39 -10.11 15.94
C ARG A 53 -1.53 -10.64 16.78
N GLU A 54 -1.44 -10.52 18.11
CA GLU A 54 -2.51 -10.98 19.02
C GLU A 54 -3.83 -10.25 18.76
N ASN A 55 -3.77 -8.92 18.54
CA ASN A 55 -4.95 -8.12 18.21
C ASN A 55 -5.61 -8.57 16.90
N LEU A 56 -4.81 -8.93 15.88
CA LEU A 56 -5.34 -9.43 14.62
C LEU A 56 -5.94 -10.84 14.79
N ILE A 57 -5.25 -11.75 15.49
CA ILE A 57 -5.78 -13.10 15.80
C ILE A 57 -7.14 -13.00 16.50
N ALA A 58 -7.31 -12.04 17.43
CA ALA A 58 -8.56 -11.87 18.16
C ALA A 58 -9.76 -11.53 17.27
N VAL A 59 -9.56 -10.92 16.09
CA VAL A 59 -10.64 -10.46 15.21
C VAL A 59 -10.81 -11.32 13.94
N VAL A 60 -9.72 -11.87 13.38
CA VAL A 60 -9.77 -12.71 12.15
C VAL A 60 -9.40 -14.18 12.38
N GLY A 61 -8.99 -14.55 13.59
CA GLY A 61 -8.49 -15.90 13.90
C GLY A 61 -7.04 -16.13 13.46
N GLU A 62 -6.48 -17.27 13.88
CA GLU A 62 -5.09 -17.62 13.58
C GLU A 62 -4.84 -17.83 12.08
N GLU A 63 -5.74 -18.54 11.40
CA GLU A 63 -5.67 -18.76 9.94
C GLU A 63 -5.71 -17.43 9.17
N GLY A 64 -6.65 -16.54 9.51
CA GLY A 64 -6.73 -15.21 8.89
C GLY A 64 -5.50 -14.34 9.14
N MET A 65 -4.89 -14.44 10.32
CA MET A 65 -3.62 -13.76 10.62
C MET A 65 -2.47 -14.31 9.77
N VAL A 66 -2.41 -15.64 9.56
CA VAL A 66 -1.41 -16.27 8.69
C VAL A 66 -1.59 -15.80 7.24
N ASP A 67 -2.82 -15.75 6.73
CA ASP A 67 -3.11 -15.25 5.38
C ASP A 67 -2.69 -13.78 5.20
N ALA A 68 -2.96 -12.94 6.20
CA ALA A 68 -2.50 -11.56 6.21
C ALA A 68 -0.96 -11.47 6.20
N ALA A 69 -0.27 -12.32 6.99
CA ALA A 69 1.18 -12.36 7.06
C ALA A 69 1.81 -12.79 5.73
N ILE A 70 1.25 -13.81 5.08
CA ILE A 70 1.69 -14.29 3.77
C ILE A 70 1.51 -13.19 2.73
N THR A 71 0.35 -12.53 2.72
CA THR A 71 0.07 -11.42 1.80
C THR A 71 1.08 -10.30 1.94
N ALA A 72 1.32 -9.83 3.18
CA ALA A 72 2.31 -8.80 3.47
C ALA A 72 3.73 -9.21 3.02
N ALA A 73 4.12 -10.47 3.27
CA ALA A 73 5.42 -11.00 2.87
C ALA A 73 5.61 -11.06 1.35
N VAL A 74 4.56 -11.47 0.61
CA VAL A 74 4.57 -11.49 -0.86
C VAL A 74 4.79 -10.08 -1.41
N PHE A 75 4.01 -9.08 -0.97
CA PHE A 75 4.19 -7.70 -1.45
C PHE A 75 5.56 -7.13 -1.10
N ARG A 76 6.08 -7.41 0.10
CA ARG A 76 7.45 -7.02 0.44
C ARG A 76 8.49 -7.63 -0.49
N SER A 77 8.35 -8.92 -0.83
CA SER A 77 9.26 -9.58 -1.76
C SER A 77 9.22 -8.97 -3.16
N LEU A 78 8.03 -8.55 -3.63
CA LEU A 78 7.85 -7.87 -4.91
C LEU A 78 8.53 -6.49 -4.90
N ASN A 79 8.37 -5.72 -3.83
CA ASN A 79 9.03 -4.42 -3.68
C ASN A 79 10.57 -4.56 -3.72
N ILE A 80 11.13 -5.53 -2.98
CA ILE A 80 12.57 -5.80 -3.01
C ILE A 80 13.04 -6.15 -4.43
N ALA A 81 12.29 -6.99 -5.15
CA ALA A 81 12.63 -7.37 -6.51
C ALA A 81 12.55 -6.18 -7.47
N ALA A 82 11.52 -5.34 -7.36
CA ALA A 82 11.35 -4.13 -8.15
C ALA A 82 12.51 -3.14 -7.90
N ASP A 83 12.79 -2.84 -6.64
CA ASP A 83 13.87 -1.93 -6.23
C ASP A 83 15.25 -2.46 -6.68
N SER A 84 15.49 -3.76 -6.55
CA SER A 84 16.80 -4.36 -6.90
C SER A 84 17.02 -4.47 -8.41
N SER A 85 15.94 -4.63 -9.18
CA SER A 85 16.03 -4.75 -10.65
C SER A 85 15.97 -3.39 -11.35
N GLY A 86 15.47 -2.35 -10.68
CA GLY A 86 15.17 -1.08 -11.32
C GLY A 86 14.08 -1.23 -12.38
N ILE A 87 13.09 -2.11 -12.15
CA ILE A 87 12.01 -2.36 -13.11
C ILE A 87 11.38 -1.02 -13.51
N ARG A 88 11.41 -0.74 -14.81
CA ARG A 88 10.86 0.51 -15.33
C ARG A 88 9.35 0.39 -15.39
N ILE A 89 8.67 1.50 -15.10
CA ILE A 89 7.28 1.69 -15.49
C ILE A 89 7.30 1.98 -16.99
N ASP A 90 6.45 1.30 -17.76
CA ASP A 90 6.32 1.56 -19.19
C ASP A 90 5.85 3.01 -19.39
N ASP A 91 6.39 3.70 -20.40
CA ASP A 91 6.16 5.13 -20.65
C ASP A 91 4.65 5.49 -20.67
N GLU A 92 3.80 4.59 -21.18
CA GLU A 92 2.34 4.75 -21.25
C GLU A 92 1.65 4.79 -19.88
N TRP A 93 2.31 4.33 -18.82
CA TRP A 93 1.79 4.24 -17.45
C TRP A 93 2.36 5.30 -16.50
N GLU A 94 3.36 6.08 -16.92
CA GLU A 94 4.04 7.04 -16.04
C GLU A 94 3.09 8.12 -15.49
N GLU A 95 2.17 8.63 -16.30
CA GLU A 95 1.19 9.65 -15.87
C GLU A 95 0.19 9.11 -14.85
N ILE A 96 -0.29 7.88 -15.06
CA ILE A 96 -1.19 7.20 -14.13
C ILE A 96 -0.46 6.91 -12.82
N ALA A 97 0.80 6.47 -12.89
CA ALA A 97 1.63 6.20 -11.72
C ALA A 97 1.90 7.48 -10.90
N ALA A 98 2.14 8.61 -11.56
CA ALA A 98 2.31 9.91 -10.89
C ALA A 98 1.05 10.34 -10.14
N HIS A 99 -0.12 10.28 -10.78
CA HIS A 99 -1.39 10.61 -10.14
C HIS A 99 -1.70 9.69 -8.96
N LEU A 100 -1.50 8.38 -9.13
CA LEU A 100 -1.72 7.42 -8.04
C LEU A 100 -0.76 7.67 -6.88
N ALA A 101 0.51 7.96 -7.17
CA ALA A 101 1.48 8.27 -6.12
C ALA A 101 1.06 9.51 -5.31
N MET A 102 0.53 10.55 -5.96
CA MET A 102 -0.04 11.72 -5.28
C MET A 102 -1.32 11.39 -4.49
N GLU A 103 -2.23 10.62 -5.09
CA GLU A 103 -3.51 10.23 -4.45
C GLU A 103 -3.30 9.40 -3.17
N THR A 104 -2.27 8.57 -3.19
CA THR A 104 -1.91 7.68 -2.08
C THR A 104 -0.85 8.26 -1.16
N ALA A 105 -0.35 9.48 -1.41
CA ALA A 105 0.83 10.02 -0.74
C ALA A 105 2.09 9.13 -0.84
N ALA A 106 2.12 8.15 -1.76
CA ALA A 106 3.29 7.31 -1.99
C ALA A 106 4.52 8.14 -2.42
N ASN A 107 4.30 9.32 -3.00
CA ASN A 107 5.35 10.29 -3.36
C ASN A 107 6.04 10.93 -2.15
N GLU A 108 5.49 10.80 -0.94
CA GLU A 108 6.10 11.34 0.29
C GLU A 108 7.07 10.36 0.95
N PHE A 109 7.08 9.09 0.53
CA PHE A 109 7.98 8.09 1.09
C PHE A 109 9.38 8.17 0.49
N PRO A 110 10.44 7.85 1.27
CA PRO A 110 11.82 7.88 0.77
C PRO A 110 12.06 7.01 -0.47
N THR A 111 11.26 5.96 -0.66
CA THR A 111 11.33 5.06 -1.81
C THR A 111 10.87 5.70 -3.12
N ALA A 112 10.22 6.87 -3.09
CA ALA A 112 9.89 7.63 -4.30
C ALA A 112 11.13 7.96 -5.14
N ALA A 113 12.30 8.11 -4.50
CA ALA A 113 13.59 8.32 -5.17
C ALA A 113 14.00 7.16 -6.10
N ASN A 114 13.41 5.96 -5.95
CA ASN A 114 13.64 4.83 -6.85
C ASN A 114 12.87 4.99 -8.19
N SER A 115 12.00 6.00 -8.32
CA SER A 115 11.17 6.27 -9.50
C SER A 115 11.35 7.72 -10.02
N PRO A 116 12.55 8.11 -10.48
CA PRO A 116 12.88 9.50 -10.81
C PRO A 116 12.03 10.11 -11.94
N ASN A 117 11.59 9.32 -12.92
CA ASN A 117 10.68 9.81 -13.97
C ASN A 117 9.33 10.26 -13.39
N ILE A 118 8.80 9.47 -12.46
CA ILE A 118 7.53 9.76 -11.78
C ILE A 118 7.68 10.99 -10.89
N GLU A 119 8.78 11.09 -10.15
CA GLU A 119 9.09 12.26 -9.33
C GLU A 119 9.16 13.55 -10.15
N ASN A 120 9.82 13.52 -11.32
CA ASN A 120 9.86 14.66 -12.24
C ASN A 120 8.48 15.04 -12.78
N LEU A 121 7.65 14.05 -13.09
CA LEU A 121 6.30 14.28 -13.59
C LEU A 121 5.41 14.91 -12.52
N ILE A 122 5.47 14.44 -11.27
CA ILE A 122 4.77 15.03 -10.12
C ILE A 122 5.20 16.50 -9.91
N HIS A 123 6.51 16.79 -9.95
CA HIS A 123 6.99 18.17 -9.88
C HIS A 123 6.45 19.05 -11.01
N SER A 124 6.30 18.50 -12.21
CA SER A 124 5.75 19.24 -13.36
C SER A 124 4.25 19.50 -13.19
N ILE A 125 3.50 18.55 -12.63
CA ILE A 125 2.07 18.70 -12.31
C ILE A 125 1.85 19.77 -11.23
N ASN A 126 2.65 19.78 -10.16
CA ASN A 126 2.46 20.70 -9.03
C ASN A 126 2.92 22.15 -9.29
N ASN A 127 3.80 22.35 -10.28
CA ASN A 127 4.33 23.68 -10.64
C ASN A 127 3.72 24.25 -11.94
N GLY A 128 2.75 23.56 -12.53
CA GLY A 128 2.04 23.92 -13.76
C GLY A 128 0.77 24.74 -13.55
#